data_AF-A0A7X8UQK6-F1
#
_entry.id   AF-A0A7X8UQK6-F1
#
_cell.length_a   1.000
_cell.length_b   1.000
_cell.length_c   1.000
_cell.angle_alpha   90.00
_cell.angle_beta   90.00
_cell.angle_gamma   90.00
#
_symmetry.space_group_name_H-M   'P 1'
#
loop_
_entity.id
_entity.type
_entity.pdbx_description
1 polymer ?
#
loop_
_entity_poly.entity_id
_entity_poly.type
_entity_poly.pdbx_seq_one_letter_code
_entity_poly.pdbx_strand_id
1 'polypeptide(L)'
;MATTMHFDADAGRHDNANAKFTQQRRVQCPSCGAVLSYQPDTRFTHARCSKCGSRFELPTCAISEDAVAAWLDEGEDAPKFVKPPEPVAPTPAAQQIIDAYSDIEVHAVKCDRSGVLLQFPSRLLMEPRFRLAMPRRCMQCGTRSHLEAHVIIFSSTLKNSVSLEAEHLAGKMTLAGEQAKLLAGQALLECLPRVPNVPPPADLPMPYWLCDMCSESGSVCGQYEPCENPAEGRCHLFISKLRRAEEFLEALGARGTPSFNLVAHTRGEIGDNPWDSLSLVVQNRLGQWSKPHEGEMFLGYAPDRDLARTEDGMAGLVLTNKRMLHHSRLRHHEVTCDDPLEIKLTTADGTHLINISSAKWSAALKLDGEGLVMLRRGLTKGMFRVLWH
;
A
#
# COMPACT_ATOMS: atom_id res chain seq x y z
N MET A 1 35.68 15.59 53.01
CA MET A 1 35.87 14.43 52.14
C MET A 1 35.34 14.82 50.76
N ALA A 2 36.23 15.22 49.85
CA ALA A 2 35.90 15.64 48.50
C ALA A 2 36.49 14.61 47.54
N THR A 3 35.62 13.96 46.76
CA THR A 3 36.00 12.91 45.82
C THR A 3 36.13 13.53 44.44
N THR A 4 37.35 13.63 43.95
CA THR A 4 37.69 14.12 42.62
C THR A 4 37.58 12.95 41.64
N MET A 5 36.66 13.00 40.68
CA MET A 5 36.55 12.04 39.59
C MET A 5 37.38 12.54 38.40
N HIS A 6 38.45 11.80 38.07
CA HIS A 6 39.17 11.92 36.80
C HIS A 6 38.39 11.16 35.71
N PHE A 7 38.06 11.86 34.62
CA PHE A 7 37.63 11.25 33.37
C PHE A 7 38.82 11.26 32.40
N ASP A 8 39.37 10.08 32.13
CA ASP A 8 40.30 9.86 31.04
C ASP A 8 39.52 9.79 29.72
N ALA A 9 39.78 10.76 28.85
CA ALA A 9 39.27 10.79 27.49
C ALA A 9 40.38 10.29 26.55
N ASP A 10 40.38 8.99 26.27
CA ASP A 10 41.23 8.40 25.23
C ASP A 10 40.35 7.69 24.19
N ALA A 11 39.82 8.49 23.25
CA ALA A 11 39.17 7.99 22.05
C ALA A 11 40.21 7.94 20.92
N GLY A 12 40.86 6.79 20.79
CA GLY A 12 41.77 6.51 19.69
C GLY A 12 41.08 6.68 18.32
N ARG A 13 41.67 7.50 17.45
CA ARG A 13 41.39 7.51 16.02
C ARG A 13 41.63 6.12 15.46
N HIS A 14 40.57 5.42 15.08
CA HIS A 14 40.69 4.20 14.28
C HIS A 14 41.02 4.59 12.84
N ASP A 15 42.16 4.10 12.36
CA ASP A 15 42.59 4.22 10.98
C ASP A 15 41.51 3.66 10.03
N ASN A 16 41.08 4.47 9.06
CA ASN A 16 40.13 4.10 8.02
C ASN A 16 40.76 3.05 7.10
N ALA A 17 40.49 1.77 7.37
CA ALA A 17 40.92 0.67 6.52
C ALA A 17 39.92 0.46 5.36
N ASN A 18 40.42 0.58 4.12
CA ASN A 18 39.62 0.39 2.91
C ASN A 18 39.31 -1.09 2.65
N ALA A 19 38.05 -1.41 2.30
CA ALA A 19 37.63 -2.76 1.94
C ALA A 19 38.08 -3.16 0.52
N LYS A 20 38.37 -4.45 0.31
CA LYS A 20 38.71 -5.02 -1.02
C LYS A 20 37.50 -5.66 -1.69
N PHE A 21 37.32 -5.42 -2.99
CA PHE A 21 36.31 -6.09 -3.80
C PHE A 21 36.76 -7.49 -4.22
N THR A 22 35.85 -8.45 -4.10
CA THR A 22 35.90 -9.75 -4.77
C THR A 22 34.69 -9.82 -5.70
N GLN A 23 34.86 -10.34 -6.94
CA GLN A 23 33.89 -10.28 -8.05
C GLN A 23 32.39 -10.17 -7.69
N GLN A 24 31.73 -9.23 -8.41
CA GLN A 24 30.33 -8.78 -8.40
C GLN A 24 29.49 -9.12 -7.14
N ARG A 25 29.27 -8.08 -6.31
CA ARG A 25 28.35 -8.00 -5.14
C ARG A 25 28.88 -8.53 -3.80
N ARG A 26 30.19 -8.73 -3.65
CA ARG A 26 30.79 -9.16 -2.37
C ARG A 26 31.89 -8.21 -1.91
N VAL A 27 31.84 -7.82 -0.63
CA VAL A 27 32.86 -7.00 0.04
C VAL A 27 33.43 -7.76 1.23
N GLN A 28 34.75 -7.71 1.41
CA GLN A 28 35.41 -8.29 2.59
C GLN A 28 35.54 -7.25 3.70
N CYS A 29 35.10 -7.61 4.90
CA CYS A 29 35.29 -6.79 6.09
C CYS A 29 36.80 -6.67 6.41
N PRO A 30 37.35 -5.44 6.54
CA PRO A 30 38.77 -5.24 6.79
C PRO A 30 39.22 -5.73 8.17
N SER A 31 38.33 -5.73 9.17
CA SER A 31 38.67 -6.13 10.55
C SER A 31 38.69 -7.65 10.76
N CYS A 32 37.83 -8.42 10.09
CA CYS A 32 37.67 -9.85 10.36
C CYS A 32 37.66 -10.77 9.13
N GLY A 33 37.78 -10.21 7.92
CA GLY A 33 37.80 -10.96 6.66
C GLY A 33 36.45 -11.56 6.23
N ALA A 34 35.36 -11.33 6.98
CA ALA A 34 34.04 -11.84 6.60
C ALA A 34 33.58 -11.27 5.25
N VAL A 35 33.09 -12.14 4.36
CA VAL A 35 32.56 -11.75 3.05
C VAL A 35 31.08 -11.40 3.22
N LEU A 36 30.70 -10.17 2.85
CA LEU A 36 29.35 -9.64 2.98
C LEU A 36 28.76 -9.44 1.58
N SER A 37 27.48 -9.80 1.41
CA SER A 37 26.72 -9.49 0.20
C SER A 37 26.28 -8.03 0.23
N TYR A 38 26.50 -7.29 -0.85
CA TYR A 38 26.17 -5.88 -0.98
C TYR A 38 25.34 -5.64 -2.26
N GLN A 39 24.30 -4.81 -2.17
CA GLN A 39 23.52 -4.37 -3.33
C GLN A 39 24.00 -3.00 -3.82
N PRO A 40 24.45 -2.88 -5.09
CA PRO A 40 25.03 -1.64 -5.64
C PRO A 40 24.18 -0.38 -5.54
N ASP A 41 22.85 -0.50 -5.46
CA ASP A 41 21.91 0.62 -5.45
C ASP A 41 21.77 1.33 -4.09
N THR A 42 22.57 0.95 -3.08
CA THR A 42 22.44 1.55 -1.76
C THR A 42 23.39 2.74 -1.60
N ARG A 43 22.85 3.93 -1.30
CA ARG A 43 23.59 5.19 -1.09
C ARG A 43 24.45 5.21 0.19
N PHE A 44 24.70 4.06 0.80
CA PHE A 44 25.45 3.99 2.04
C PHE A 44 26.94 3.92 1.73
N THR A 45 27.67 4.98 2.08
CA THR A 45 29.14 5.02 2.04
C THR A 45 29.77 4.12 3.10
N HIS A 46 28.99 3.58 4.04
CA HIS A 46 29.47 2.80 5.17
C HIS A 46 28.69 1.50 5.33
N ALA A 47 29.40 0.40 5.57
CA ALA A 47 28.84 -0.89 5.93
C ALA A 47 29.21 -1.26 7.38
N ARG A 48 28.36 -2.08 8.03
CA ARG A 48 28.66 -2.69 9.33
C ARG A 48 28.79 -4.20 9.17
N CYS A 49 29.90 -4.78 9.62
CA CYS A 49 30.10 -6.22 9.55
C CYS A 49 29.14 -6.95 10.50
N SER A 50 28.36 -7.90 9.99
CA SER A 50 27.46 -8.72 10.82
C SER A 50 28.19 -9.66 11.79
N LYS A 51 29.47 -9.97 11.53
CA LYS A 51 30.28 -10.87 12.37
C LYS A 51 30.98 -10.16 13.53
N CYS A 52 31.68 -9.06 13.26
CA CYS A 52 32.48 -8.36 14.27
C CYS A 52 31.95 -6.96 14.65
N GLY A 53 30.89 -6.48 13.98
CA GLY A 53 30.26 -5.19 14.28
C GLY A 53 31.04 -3.96 13.83
N SER A 54 32.25 -4.12 13.27
CA SER A 54 33.08 -3.01 12.77
C SER A 54 32.38 -2.25 11.63
N ARG A 55 32.48 -0.93 11.66
CA ARG A 55 32.04 -0.05 10.56
C ARG A 55 33.22 0.21 9.63
N PHE A 56 32.99 0.19 8.32
CA PHE A 56 34.02 0.50 7.32
C PHE A 56 33.38 1.14 6.09
N GLU A 57 34.16 1.95 5.38
CA GLU A 57 33.70 2.60 4.17
C GLU A 57 33.66 1.62 2.99
N LEU A 58 32.59 1.69 2.22
CA LEU A 58 32.48 0.97 0.95
C LEU A 58 33.15 1.82 -0.14
N PRO A 59 34.00 1.23 -1.01
CA PRO A 59 34.60 1.98 -2.10
C PRO A 59 33.50 2.54 -2.99
N THR A 60 33.54 3.86 -3.23
CA THR A 60 32.66 4.50 -4.18
C THR A 60 32.99 3.97 -5.57
N CYS A 61 32.05 3.25 -6.20
CA CYS A 61 32.15 3.00 -7.63
C CYS A 61 32.00 4.36 -8.32
N ALA A 62 33.12 4.95 -8.74
CA ALA A 62 33.08 6.01 -9.73
C ALA A 62 32.53 5.39 -11.02
N ILE A 63 31.23 5.56 -11.25
CA ILE A 63 30.64 5.29 -12.56
C ILE A 63 31.34 6.28 -13.51
N SER A 64 32.13 5.79 -14.45
CA SER A 64 32.82 6.66 -15.41
C SER A 64 31.77 7.39 -16.25
N GLU A 65 32.06 8.64 -16.62
CA GLU A 65 31.18 9.40 -17.54
C GLU A 65 30.97 8.64 -18.86
N ASP A 66 31.94 7.85 -19.30
CA ASP A 66 31.81 6.95 -20.46
C ASP A 66 30.75 5.85 -20.28
N ALA A 67 30.56 5.32 -19.06
CA ALA A 67 29.52 4.33 -18.79
C ALA A 67 28.13 4.96 -18.78
N VAL A 68 28.03 6.22 -18.36
CA VAL A 68 26.79 7.01 -18.45
C VAL A 68 26.50 7.39 -19.90
N ALA A 69 27.52 7.79 -20.67
CA ALA A 69 27.39 8.07 -22.10
C ALA A 69 26.96 6.82 -22.89
N ALA A 70 27.50 5.64 -22.57
CA ALA A 70 27.07 4.38 -23.19
C ALA A 70 25.59 4.03 -22.91
N TRP A 71 25.05 4.42 -21.76
CA TRP A 71 23.61 4.25 -21.47
C TRP A 71 22.72 5.27 -22.18
N LEU A 72 23.28 6.43 -22.56
CA LEU A 72 22.56 7.46 -23.31
C LEU A 72 22.64 7.24 -24.83
N ASP A 73 23.70 6.58 -25.31
CA ASP A 73 23.89 6.21 -26.73
C ASP A 73 23.16 4.90 -27.13
N GLU A 74 22.62 4.14 -26.16
CA GLU A 74 21.60 3.11 -26.44
C GLU A 74 20.30 3.81 -26.85
N GLY A 75 20.26 4.13 -28.15
CA GLY A 75 19.35 5.06 -28.78
C GLY A 75 17.88 4.94 -28.42
N GLU A 76 17.27 6.12 -28.34
CA GLU A 76 15.83 6.36 -28.49
C GLU A 76 15.33 5.80 -29.84
N ASP A 77 15.11 4.49 -29.92
CA ASP A 77 14.06 3.97 -30.77
C ASP A 77 12.76 4.48 -30.17
N ALA A 78 12.24 5.58 -30.74
CA ALA A 78 10.93 6.11 -30.41
C ALA A 78 9.96 4.93 -30.31
N PRO A 79 9.25 4.74 -29.18
CA PRO A 79 8.37 3.60 -29.02
C PRO A 79 7.33 3.68 -30.12
N LYS A 80 7.48 2.81 -31.13
CA LYS A 80 6.42 2.53 -32.09
C LYS A 80 5.21 2.23 -31.23
N PHE A 81 4.15 3.00 -31.42
CA PHE A 81 2.89 2.80 -30.73
C PHE A 81 2.42 1.38 -31.05
N VAL A 82 2.80 0.41 -30.21
CA VAL A 82 2.32 -0.95 -30.31
C VAL A 82 0.87 -0.84 -29.91
N LYS A 83 -0.03 -0.94 -30.89
CA LYS A 83 -1.46 -1.15 -30.65
C LYS A 83 -1.57 -2.16 -29.51
N PRO A 84 -2.29 -1.87 -28.40
CA PRO A 84 -2.42 -2.80 -27.29
C PRO A 84 -2.70 -4.18 -27.87
N PRO A 85 -1.92 -5.22 -27.50
CA PRO A 85 -2.14 -6.55 -28.06
C PRO A 85 -3.62 -6.86 -27.89
N GLU A 86 -4.29 -7.13 -29.02
CA GLU A 86 -5.65 -7.63 -28.97
C GLU A 86 -5.66 -8.78 -27.97
N PRO A 87 -6.64 -8.81 -27.04
CA PRO A 87 -6.61 -9.72 -25.90
C PRO A 87 -6.33 -11.11 -26.41
N VAL A 88 -5.11 -11.59 -26.14
CA VAL A 88 -4.67 -12.91 -26.57
C VAL A 88 -5.61 -13.87 -25.86
N ALA A 89 -6.38 -14.62 -26.65
CA ALA A 89 -7.27 -15.63 -26.10
C ALA A 89 -6.47 -16.44 -25.08
N PRO A 90 -6.98 -16.60 -23.85
CA PRO A 90 -6.26 -17.30 -22.80
C PRO A 90 -5.75 -18.63 -23.34
N THR A 91 -4.48 -18.93 -23.09
CA THR A 91 -3.89 -20.20 -23.49
C THR A 91 -4.76 -21.35 -22.96
N PRO A 92 -4.84 -22.50 -23.66
CA PRO A 92 -5.73 -23.60 -23.27
C PRO A 92 -5.58 -24.05 -21.81
N ALA A 93 -4.39 -23.90 -21.23
CA ALA A 93 -4.14 -24.15 -19.81
C ALA A 93 -4.81 -23.13 -18.86
N ALA A 94 -4.89 -21.86 -19.23
CA ALA A 94 -5.61 -20.84 -18.46
C ALA A 94 -7.14 -20.99 -18.64
N GLN A 95 -7.60 -21.40 -19.81
CA GLN A 95 -9.03 -21.66 -20.06
C GLN A 95 -9.52 -22.94 -19.35
N GLN A 96 -8.71 -24.01 -19.30
CA GLN A 96 -9.02 -25.21 -18.51
C GLN A 96 -9.03 -24.96 -17.01
N ILE A 97 -8.23 -24.00 -16.53
CA ILE A 97 -8.35 -23.48 -15.17
C ILE A 97 -9.72 -22.81 -15.06
N ILE A 98 -10.03 -21.79 -15.87
CA ILE A 98 -11.29 -21.02 -15.81
C ILE A 98 -12.56 -21.91 -15.87
N ASP A 99 -12.61 -22.88 -16.78
CA ASP A 99 -13.78 -23.77 -16.95
C ASP A 99 -13.94 -24.78 -15.80
N ALA A 100 -12.87 -25.08 -15.05
CA ALA A 100 -12.96 -25.86 -13.81
C ALA A 100 -13.48 -25.03 -12.62
N TYR A 101 -13.64 -23.70 -12.75
CA TYR A 101 -14.15 -22.79 -11.71
C TYR A 101 -15.51 -22.17 -12.05
N SER A 102 -16.31 -22.76 -12.95
CA SER A 102 -17.69 -22.30 -13.18
C SER A 102 -18.59 -22.39 -11.93
N ASP A 103 -18.12 -23.07 -10.88
CA ASP A 103 -18.87 -23.41 -9.68
C ASP A 103 -18.39 -22.63 -8.44
N ILE A 104 -17.90 -21.39 -8.61
CA ILE A 104 -17.59 -20.54 -7.43
C ILE A 104 -18.90 -20.18 -6.73
N GLU A 105 -19.20 -20.89 -5.63
CA GLU A 105 -20.40 -20.72 -4.80
C GLU A 105 -20.35 -19.46 -3.91
N VAL A 106 -19.89 -18.33 -4.46
CA VAL A 106 -19.83 -17.04 -3.77
C VAL A 106 -20.85 -16.08 -4.37
N HIS A 107 -21.87 -15.75 -3.58
CA HIS A 107 -23.01 -14.94 -3.98
C HIS A 107 -22.98 -13.57 -3.32
N ALA A 108 -23.04 -12.49 -4.11
CA ALA A 108 -23.29 -11.16 -3.57
C ALA A 108 -24.76 -11.03 -3.16
N VAL A 109 -25.04 -11.05 -1.85
CA VAL A 109 -26.40 -10.94 -1.30
C VAL A 109 -26.86 -9.49 -1.22
N LYS A 110 -25.94 -8.59 -0.91
CA LYS A 110 -26.19 -7.15 -0.79
C LYS A 110 -24.98 -6.39 -1.32
N CYS A 111 -25.20 -5.37 -2.15
CA CYS A 111 -24.15 -4.52 -2.70
C CYS A 111 -24.66 -3.07 -2.74
N ASP A 112 -24.06 -2.19 -1.95
CA ASP A 112 -24.43 -0.77 -1.88
C ASP A 112 -23.21 0.13 -1.57
N ARG A 113 -23.44 1.41 -1.27
CA ARG A 113 -22.38 2.38 -0.92
C ARG A 113 -21.57 2.00 0.32
N SER A 114 -22.14 1.21 1.21
CA SER A 114 -21.50 0.78 2.46
C SER A 114 -20.53 -0.38 2.21
N GLY A 115 -20.72 -1.14 1.14
CA GLY A 115 -19.89 -2.29 0.79
C GLY A 115 -20.69 -3.41 0.13
N VAL A 116 -20.11 -4.61 0.15
CA VAL A 116 -20.78 -5.82 -0.33
C VAL A 116 -20.78 -6.89 0.75
N LEU A 117 -21.92 -7.55 0.90
CA LEU A 117 -22.10 -8.76 1.69
C LEU A 117 -22.09 -9.96 0.75
N LEU A 118 -21.06 -10.77 0.86
CA LEU A 118 -20.90 -12.03 0.14
C LEU A 118 -21.38 -13.18 1.01
N GLN A 119 -22.08 -14.16 0.43
CA GLN A 119 -22.48 -15.40 1.08
C GLN A 119 -21.85 -16.57 0.35
N PHE A 120 -21.36 -17.55 1.10
CA PHE A 120 -20.75 -18.76 0.56
C PHE A 120 -20.85 -19.93 1.56
N PRO A 121 -20.69 -21.17 1.11
CA PRO A 121 -20.69 -22.31 2.02
C PRO A 121 -19.38 -22.39 2.80
N SER A 122 -19.50 -22.72 4.08
CA SER A 122 -18.39 -22.74 5.03
C SER A 122 -17.27 -23.72 4.65
N ARG A 123 -17.55 -24.73 3.83
CA ARG A 123 -16.53 -25.64 3.27
C ARG A 123 -15.41 -24.90 2.52
N LEU A 124 -15.70 -23.74 1.90
CA LEU A 124 -14.68 -22.94 1.24
C LEU A 124 -13.62 -22.40 2.21
N LEU A 125 -13.93 -22.25 3.51
CA LEU A 125 -12.93 -21.88 4.53
C LEU A 125 -11.88 -22.98 4.74
N MET A 126 -12.16 -24.22 4.38
CA MET A 126 -11.14 -25.28 4.42
C MET A 126 -10.11 -25.11 3.30
N GLU A 127 -10.45 -24.42 2.21
CA GLU A 127 -9.60 -24.26 1.04
C GLU A 127 -8.56 -23.15 1.24
N PRO A 128 -7.24 -23.45 1.22
CA PRO A 128 -6.22 -22.43 1.39
C PRO A 128 -6.30 -21.31 0.34
N ARG A 129 -6.69 -21.64 -0.90
CA ARG A 129 -6.80 -20.66 -2.00
C ARG A 129 -7.89 -19.63 -1.72
N PHE A 130 -9.04 -20.06 -1.22
CA PHE A 130 -10.12 -19.17 -0.82
C PHE A 130 -9.67 -18.24 0.32
N ARG A 131 -9.03 -18.80 1.35
CA ARG A 131 -8.54 -18.02 2.51
C ARG A 131 -7.45 -17.02 2.13
N LEU A 132 -6.66 -17.30 1.09
CA LEU A 132 -5.59 -16.43 0.58
C LEU A 132 -6.06 -15.45 -0.51
N ALA A 133 -7.34 -15.49 -0.91
CA ALA A 133 -7.84 -14.66 -2.01
C ALA A 133 -7.98 -13.18 -1.65
N MET A 134 -7.91 -12.81 -0.37
CA MET A 134 -7.93 -11.40 0.04
C MET A 134 -6.74 -10.64 -0.58
N PRO A 135 -6.99 -9.49 -1.22
CA PRO A 135 -5.94 -8.74 -1.91
C PRO A 135 -4.90 -8.26 -0.90
N ARG A 136 -3.62 -8.42 -1.24
CA ARG A 136 -2.48 -7.99 -0.40
C ARG A 136 -2.24 -6.49 -0.49
N ARG A 137 -3.24 -5.73 -0.04
CA ARG A 137 -3.35 -4.27 -0.03
C ARG A 137 -4.22 -3.88 1.16
N CYS A 138 -4.01 -2.69 1.70
CA CYS A 138 -4.85 -2.20 2.79
C CYS A 138 -6.32 -2.21 2.37
N MET A 139 -7.18 -2.89 3.13
CA MET A 139 -8.61 -3.03 2.84
C MET A 139 -9.35 -1.68 2.91
N GLN A 140 -8.75 -0.66 3.52
CA GLN A 140 -9.30 0.69 3.60
C GLN A 140 -8.77 1.61 2.50
N CYS A 141 -7.47 1.95 2.55
CA CYS A 141 -6.88 2.94 1.64
C CYS A 141 -6.23 2.34 0.38
N GLY A 142 -6.00 1.03 0.34
CA GLY A 142 -5.44 0.35 -0.83
C GLY A 142 -3.93 0.39 -1.00
N THR A 143 -3.19 1.01 -0.08
CA THR A 143 -1.73 1.02 -0.08
C THR A 143 -1.16 -0.40 -0.01
N ARG A 144 0.07 -0.58 -0.49
CA ARG A 144 0.83 -1.84 -0.45
C ARG A 144 1.95 -1.84 0.59
N SER A 145 2.14 -0.72 1.27
CA SER A 145 3.25 -0.50 2.19
C SER A 145 2.80 -0.64 3.63
N HIS A 146 3.71 -1.06 4.50
CA HIS A 146 3.49 -1.21 5.95
C HIS A 146 2.23 -2.03 6.29
N LEU A 147 1.99 -3.10 5.51
CA LEU A 147 0.83 -3.96 5.70
C LEU A 147 1.05 -4.91 6.85
N GLU A 148 0.10 -4.95 7.76
CA GLU A 148 -0.06 -5.97 8.79
C GLU A 148 -1.14 -6.96 8.34
N ALA A 149 -0.93 -8.24 8.63
CA ALA A 149 -1.93 -9.27 8.34
C ALA A 149 -2.81 -9.46 9.56
N HIS A 150 -4.11 -9.28 9.40
CA HIS A 150 -5.14 -9.49 10.42
C HIS A 150 -5.95 -10.74 10.06
N VAL A 151 -6.47 -11.46 11.05
CA VAL A 151 -7.34 -12.63 10.82
C VAL A 151 -8.81 -12.20 10.83
N ILE A 152 -9.58 -12.60 9.82
CA ILE A 152 -11.04 -12.39 9.80
C ILE A 152 -11.67 -13.27 10.87
N ILE A 153 -12.45 -12.66 11.76
CA ILE A 153 -13.25 -13.37 12.76
C ILE A 153 -14.65 -13.60 12.22
N PHE A 154 -15.06 -14.86 12.12
CA PHE A 154 -16.40 -15.27 11.73
C PHE A 154 -17.27 -15.53 12.97
N SER A 155 -17.99 -14.50 13.42
CA SER A 155 -18.82 -14.58 14.62
C SER A 155 -20.15 -15.31 14.36
N SER A 156 -20.62 -16.13 15.31
CA SER A 156 -21.92 -16.83 15.20
C SER A 156 -23.12 -15.95 15.56
N THR A 157 -22.86 -14.89 16.33
CA THR A 157 -23.82 -13.87 16.73
C THR A 157 -23.20 -12.53 16.40
N LEU A 158 -23.95 -11.62 15.77
CA LEU A 158 -23.56 -10.22 15.63
C LEU A 158 -23.43 -9.60 17.03
N LYS A 159 -22.28 -9.78 17.67
CA LYS A 159 -22.00 -9.13 18.95
C LYS A 159 -21.83 -7.63 18.67
N ASN A 160 -22.19 -6.79 19.64
CA ASN A 160 -21.93 -5.36 19.57
C ASN A 160 -20.45 -5.11 19.24
N SER A 161 -20.14 -4.04 18.49
CA SER A 161 -18.77 -3.71 18.02
C SER A 161 -17.69 -3.81 19.11
N VAL A 162 -18.04 -3.44 20.35
CA VAL A 162 -17.17 -3.51 21.54
C VAL A 162 -16.67 -4.94 21.84
N SER A 163 -17.48 -5.97 21.57
CA SER A 163 -17.09 -7.36 21.82
C SER A 163 -16.12 -7.90 20.76
N LEU A 164 -16.16 -7.39 19.53
CA LEU A 164 -15.23 -7.77 18.48
C LEU A 164 -13.86 -7.14 18.71
N GLU A 165 -13.81 -5.89 19.16
CA GLU A 165 -12.55 -5.25 19.59
C GLU A 165 -11.92 -6.00 20.78
N ALA A 166 -12.72 -6.46 21.74
CA ALA A 166 -12.23 -7.29 22.83
C ALA A 166 -11.67 -8.64 22.34
N GLU A 167 -12.29 -9.27 21.33
CA GLU A 167 -11.78 -10.50 20.71
C GLU A 167 -10.49 -10.27 19.90
N HIS A 168 -10.38 -9.13 19.22
CA HIS A 168 -9.15 -8.70 18.53
C HIS A 168 -8.01 -8.43 19.53
N LEU A 169 -8.33 -7.90 20.71
CA LEU A 169 -7.36 -7.64 21.78
C LEU A 169 -6.97 -8.90 22.56
N ALA A 170 -7.85 -9.91 22.61
CA ALA A 170 -7.66 -11.13 23.42
C ALA A 170 -6.59 -12.10 22.86
N GLY A 171 -6.09 -11.87 21.64
CA GLY A 171 -4.97 -12.61 21.09
C GLY A 171 -4.32 -11.81 19.97
N LYS A 172 -3.02 -11.99 19.75
CA LYS A 172 -2.30 -11.38 18.63
C LYS A 172 -2.77 -12.02 17.31
N MET A 173 -3.95 -11.64 16.85
CA MET A 173 -4.53 -11.97 15.54
C MET A 173 -3.84 -11.19 14.40
N THR A 174 -2.67 -10.63 14.71
CA THR A 174 -1.90 -9.77 13.84
C THR A 174 -0.49 -10.31 13.64
N LEU A 175 -0.09 -10.44 12.39
CA LEU A 175 1.30 -10.66 12.02
C LEU A 175 1.91 -9.32 11.60
N ALA A 176 2.94 -8.89 12.35
CA ALA A 176 3.61 -7.61 12.13
C ALA A 176 4.19 -7.53 10.71
N GLY A 177 4.18 -6.32 10.13
CA GLY A 177 4.39 -6.17 8.69
C GLY A 177 5.70 -6.71 8.14
N GLU A 178 6.80 -6.64 8.88
CA GLU A 178 8.09 -7.21 8.43
C GLU A 178 8.07 -8.74 8.33
N GLN A 179 7.39 -9.42 9.26
CA GLN A 179 7.20 -10.87 9.19
C GLN A 179 6.22 -11.23 8.09
N ALA A 180 5.10 -10.50 8.02
CA ALA A 180 4.07 -10.77 7.03
C ALA A 180 4.60 -10.62 5.60
N LYS A 181 5.43 -9.60 5.32
CA LYS A 181 6.09 -9.38 4.01
C LYS A 181 6.86 -10.59 3.48
N LEU A 182 7.52 -11.35 4.36
CA LEU A 182 8.37 -12.48 3.98
C LEU A 182 7.58 -13.77 3.72
N LEU A 183 6.32 -13.83 4.17
CA LEU A 183 5.48 -15.00 4.04
C LEU A 183 4.50 -14.86 2.88
N ALA A 184 4.23 -15.97 2.20
CA ALA A 184 3.24 -16.06 1.13
C ALA A 184 2.61 -17.45 1.12
N GLY A 185 1.42 -17.55 0.52
CA GLY A 185 0.76 -18.83 0.32
C GLY A 185 0.50 -19.57 1.64
N GLN A 186 0.77 -20.87 1.63
CA GLN A 186 0.57 -21.75 2.77
C GLN A 186 1.39 -21.36 4.01
N ALA A 187 2.64 -20.91 3.82
CA ALA A 187 3.51 -20.50 4.93
C ALA A 187 2.95 -19.32 5.73
N LEU A 188 2.18 -18.43 5.08
CA LEU A 188 1.46 -17.36 5.78
C LEU A 188 0.36 -17.92 6.68
N LEU A 189 -0.45 -18.86 6.16
CA LEU A 189 -1.57 -19.45 6.90
C LEU A 189 -1.09 -20.25 8.12
N GLU A 190 0.06 -20.92 8.00
CA GLU A 190 0.67 -21.69 9.10
C GLU A 190 1.21 -20.80 10.22
N CYS A 191 1.58 -19.55 9.91
CA CYS A 191 2.05 -18.58 10.90
C CYS A 191 0.91 -17.80 11.57
N LEU A 192 -0.32 -17.88 11.04
CA LEU A 192 -1.48 -17.19 11.59
C LEU A 192 -2.19 -18.08 12.61
N PRO A 193 -2.61 -17.53 13.77
CA PRO A 193 -3.32 -18.31 14.78
C PRO A 193 -4.73 -18.67 14.29
N ARG A 194 -5.24 -19.82 14.76
CA ARG A 194 -6.67 -20.14 14.66
C ARG A 194 -7.47 -19.19 15.55
N VAL A 195 -8.70 -18.88 15.14
CA VAL A 195 -9.59 -18.00 15.90
C VAL A 195 -10.19 -18.76 17.08
N PRO A 196 -9.92 -18.36 18.35
CA PRO A 196 -10.44 -19.06 19.51
C PRO A 196 -11.96 -18.88 19.61
N ASN A 197 -12.63 -19.87 20.20
CA ASN A 197 -14.07 -19.85 20.47
C ASN A 197 -14.97 -19.75 19.21
N VAL A 198 -14.40 -19.92 18.02
CA VAL A 198 -15.15 -20.09 16.77
C VAL A 198 -15.13 -21.59 16.43
N PRO A 199 -16.26 -22.21 16.04
CA PRO A 199 -16.28 -23.61 15.64
C PRO A 199 -15.64 -23.82 14.25
N PRO A 200 -15.01 -24.98 13.99
CA PRO A 200 -14.56 -25.33 12.65
C PRO A 200 -15.71 -25.39 11.62
N PRO A 201 -15.49 -25.03 10.34
CA PRO A 201 -14.22 -24.57 9.76
C PRO A 201 -13.95 -23.07 9.90
N ALA A 202 -14.84 -22.33 10.58
CA ALA A 202 -14.77 -20.88 10.72
C ALA A 202 -13.62 -20.39 11.63
N ASP A 203 -12.96 -21.31 12.33
CA ASP A 203 -11.80 -21.06 13.18
C ASP A 203 -10.47 -21.03 12.42
N LEU A 204 -10.46 -21.39 11.13
CA LEU A 204 -9.28 -21.38 10.30
C LEU A 204 -8.86 -19.95 9.92
N PRO A 205 -7.56 -19.63 9.93
CA PRO A 205 -7.10 -18.27 9.68
C PRO A 205 -7.35 -17.86 8.22
N MET A 206 -8.08 -16.78 8.03
CA MET A 206 -8.25 -16.11 6.74
C MET A 206 -7.69 -14.69 6.85
N PRO A 207 -6.52 -14.39 6.27
CA PRO A 207 -5.90 -13.08 6.40
C PRO A 207 -6.62 -11.99 5.58
N TYR A 208 -6.67 -10.78 6.14
CA TYR A 208 -6.86 -9.53 5.40
C TYR A 208 -5.78 -8.53 5.82
N TRP A 209 -5.63 -7.44 5.07
CA TRP A 209 -4.47 -6.56 5.22
C TRP A 209 -4.89 -5.13 5.55
N LEU A 210 -4.20 -4.52 6.50
CA LEU A 210 -4.34 -3.09 6.82
C LEU A 210 -2.97 -2.47 6.91
N CYS A 211 -2.88 -1.17 6.62
CA CYS A 211 -1.66 -0.44 6.91
C CYS A 211 -1.69 0.11 8.34
N ASP A 212 -0.50 0.43 8.85
CA ASP A 212 -0.23 1.10 10.12
C ASP A 212 -1.00 2.43 10.36
N MET A 213 -1.65 2.98 9.34
CA MET A 213 -2.40 4.24 9.39
C MET A 213 -3.93 4.08 9.33
N CYS A 214 -4.43 2.86 9.12
CA CYS A 214 -5.86 2.59 8.99
C CYS A 214 -6.38 1.82 10.22
N SER A 215 -7.59 2.17 10.68
CA SER A 215 -8.27 1.43 11.74
C SER A 215 -8.81 0.11 11.21
N GLU A 216 -8.88 -0.89 12.10
CA GLU A 216 -9.47 -2.19 11.82
C GLU A 216 -10.98 -2.12 11.63
N SER A 217 -11.64 -1.21 12.35
CA SER A 217 -13.09 -1.19 12.54
C SER A 217 -13.86 -1.17 11.21
N GLY A 218 -14.69 -2.20 10.99
CA GLY A 218 -15.67 -2.27 9.90
C GLY A 218 -15.10 -2.44 8.50
N SER A 219 -13.80 -2.72 8.35
CA SER A 219 -13.18 -2.93 7.02
C SER A 219 -13.66 -4.23 6.38
N VAL A 220 -13.64 -5.29 7.19
CA VAL A 220 -14.00 -6.65 6.83
C VAL A 220 -14.70 -7.27 8.05
N CYS A 221 -15.86 -7.89 7.85
CA CYS A 221 -16.57 -8.59 8.92
C CYS A 221 -16.99 -9.98 8.45
N GLY A 222 -16.77 -11.00 9.28
CA GLY A 222 -17.24 -12.36 9.05
C GLY A 222 -18.41 -12.73 9.96
N GLN A 223 -19.39 -13.44 9.41
CA GLN A 223 -20.45 -14.10 10.16
C GLN A 223 -20.51 -15.57 9.76
N TYR A 224 -20.66 -16.45 10.74
CA TYR A 224 -20.84 -17.89 10.53
C TYR A 224 -22.23 -18.31 11.02
N GLU A 225 -23.00 -18.92 10.14
CA GLU A 225 -24.28 -19.54 10.48
C GLU A 225 -24.06 -21.04 10.69
N PRO A 226 -24.00 -21.52 11.95
CA PRO A 226 -23.79 -22.93 12.22
C PRO A 226 -24.96 -23.77 11.70
N CYS A 227 -24.63 -24.93 11.14
CA CYS A 227 -25.58 -25.97 10.75
C CYS A 227 -25.24 -27.26 11.50
N GLU A 228 -26.18 -28.21 11.61
CA GLU A 228 -25.93 -29.54 12.20
C GLU A 228 -24.78 -30.27 11.48
N ASN A 229 -24.70 -30.12 10.16
CA ASN A 229 -23.57 -30.52 9.36
C ASN A 229 -22.63 -29.32 9.13
N PRO A 230 -21.40 -29.30 9.69
CA PRO A 230 -20.46 -28.20 9.51
C PRO A 230 -20.14 -27.91 8.04
N ALA A 231 -20.23 -28.90 7.14
CA ALA A 231 -19.99 -28.70 5.71
C ALA A 231 -21.13 -27.94 4.99
N GLU A 232 -22.32 -27.90 5.59
CA GLU A 232 -23.52 -27.22 5.08
C GLU A 232 -23.72 -25.84 5.71
N GLY A 233 -22.91 -25.48 6.70
CA GLY A 233 -22.95 -24.15 7.33
C GLY A 233 -22.72 -23.05 6.29
N ARG A 234 -23.30 -21.89 6.50
CA ARG A 234 -23.14 -20.72 5.63
C ARG A 234 -22.26 -19.68 6.28
N CYS A 235 -21.47 -18.99 5.49
CA CYS A 235 -20.67 -17.86 5.92
C CYS A 235 -21.11 -16.62 5.17
N HIS A 236 -21.09 -15.49 5.86
CA HIS A 236 -21.21 -14.17 5.26
C HIS A 236 -19.92 -13.40 5.49
N LEU A 237 -19.48 -12.71 4.45
CA LEU A 237 -18.30 -11.87 4.45
C LEU A 237 -18.67 -10.49 3.93
N PHE A 238 -18.61 -9.52 4.81
CA PHE A 238 -18.80 -8.12 4.46
C PHE A 238 -17.45 -7.48 4.14
N ILE A 239 -17.35 -6.79 3.00
CA ILE A 239 -16.19 -5.99 2.60
C ILE A 239 -16.69 -4.57 2.31
N SER A 240 -16.21 -3.59 3.09
CA SER A 240 -16.71 -2.22 3.01
C SER A 240 -16.33 -1.49 1.72
N LYS A 241 -15.18 -1.84 1.13
CA LYS A 241 -14.70 -1.22 -0.13
C LYS A 241 -15.02 -2.11 -1.33
N LEU A 242 -15.94 -1.65 -2.18
CA LEU A 242 -16.36 -2.36 -3.40
C LEU A 242 -15.18 -2.77 -4.29
N ARG A 243 -14.20 -1.89 -4.46
CA ARG A 243 -12.98 -2.20 -5.23
C ARG A 243 -12.19 -3.37 -4.64
N ARG A 244 -12.11 -3.50 -3.32
CA ARG A 244 -11.41 -4.62 -2.66
C ARG A 244 -12.20 -5.90 -2.78
N ALA A 245 -13.52 -5.82 -2.74
CA ALA A 245 -14.37 -6.97 -2.95
C ALA A 245 -14.34 -7.48 -4.38
N GLU A 246 -14.27 -6.58 -5.37
CA GLU A 246 -14.05 -6.95 -6.78
C GLU A 246 -12.70 -7.66 -6.94
N GLU A 247 -11.62 -7.12 -6.35
CA GLU A 247 -10.29 -7.77 -6.36
C GLU A 247 -10.31 -9.15 -5.67
N PHE A 248 -11.07 -9.31 -4.59
CA PHE A 248 -11.28 -10.60 -3.92
C PHE A 248 -12.00 -11.60 -4.83
N LEU A 249 -13.13 -11.21 -5.43
CA LEU A 249 -13.89 -12.04 -6.37
C LEU A 249 -13.05 -12.38 -7.62
N GLU A 250 -12.24 -11.43 -8.09
CA GLU A 250 -11.30 -11.64 -9.18
C GLU A 250 -10.24 -12.70 -8.84
N ALA A 251 -9.65 -12.62 -7.64
CA ALA A 251 -8.67 -13.59 -7.17
C ALA A 251 -9.25 -15.00 -7.01
N LEU A 252 -10.56 -15.11 -6.81
CA LEU A 252 -11.29 -16.39 -6.83
C LEU A 252 -11.59 -16.90 -8.25
N GLY A 253 -11.36 -16.10 -9.30
CA GLY A 253 -11.72 -16.45 -10.68
C GLY A 253 -13.17 -16.12 -11.03
N ALA A 254 -13.88 -15.33 -10.22
CA ALA A 254 -15.31 -15.06 -10.42
C ALA A 254 -15.62 -14.03 -11.52
N ARG A 255 -14.65 -13.66 -12.37
CA ARG A 255 -14.88 -12.72 -13.48
C ARG A 255 -16.01 -13.24 -14.38
N GLY A 256 -16.97 -12.37 -14.70
CA GLY A 256 -18.13 -12.72 -15.52
C GLY A 256 -19.29 -13.38 -14.77
N THR A 257 -19.11 -13.79 -13.51
CA THR A 257 -20.21 -14.29 -12.68
C THR A 257 -21.20 -13.16 -12.33
N PRO A 258 -22.47 -13.47 -12.01
CA PRO A 258 -23.45 -12.48 -11.57
C PRO A 258 -22.96 -11.65 -10.37
N SER A 259 -22.31 -12.28 -9.39
CA SER A 259 -21.77 -11.59 -8.20
C SER A 259 -20.69 -10.57 -8.56
N PHE A 260 -19.73 -10.95 -9.41
CA PHE A 260 -18.68 -10.04 -9.87
C PHE A 260 -19.25 -8.87 -10.66
N ASN A 261 -20.17 -9.17 -11.60
CA ASN A 261 -20.80 -8.15 -12.44
C ASN A 261 -21.62 -7.16 -11.59
N LEU A 262 -22.34 -7.65 -10.57
CA LEU A 262 -23.06 -6.79 -9.63
C LEU A 262 -22.11 -5.84 -8.91
N VAL A 263 -21.02 -6.34 -8.31
CA VAL A 263 -20.04 -5.49 -7.60
C VAL A 263 -19.38 -4.48 -8.54
N ALA A 264 -18.95 -4.92 -9.73
CA ALA A 264 -18.33 -4.06 -10.73
C ALA A 264 -19.29 -2.96 -11.22
N HIS A 265 -20.55 -3.32 -11.48
CA HIS A 265 -21.59 -2.37 -11.87
C HIS A 265 -21.87 -1.35 -10.77
N THR A 266 -22.12 -1.81 -9.53
CA THR A 266 -22.38 -0.93 -8.39
C THR A 266 -21.21 0.01 -8.12
N ARG A 267 -19.96 -0.46 -8.25
CA ARG A 267 -18.78 0.42 -8.17
C ARG A 267 -18.77 1.47 -9.29
N GLY A 268 -19.13 1.08 -10.51
CA GLY A 268 -19.24 2.00 -11.65
C GLY A 268 -20.29 3.09 -11.44
N GLU A 269 -21.46 2.74 -10.92
CA GLU A 269 -22.57 3.68 -10.66
C GLU A 269 -22.29 4.64 -9.50
N ILE A 270 -21.74 4.14 -8.39
CA ILE A 270 -21.44 4.97 -7.23
C ILE A 270 -20.24 5.88 -7.53
N GLY A 271 -19.31 5.40 -8.35
CA GLY A 271 -18.02 6.03 -8.59
C GLY A 271 -17.09 5.88 -7.38
N ASP A 272 -15.78 5.87 -7.64
CA ASP A 272 -14.79 5.98 -6.56
C ASP A 272 -14.76 7.43 -6.09
N ASN A 273 -15.39 7.74 -4.95
CA ASN A 273 -15.16 9.01 -4.26
C ASN A 273 -13.74 8.97 -3.64
N PRO A 274 -12.78 9.76 -4.13
CA PRO A 274 -11.40 9.71 -3.64
C PRO A 274 -11.30 10.10 -2.16
N TRP A 275 -12.25 10.88 -1.64
CA TRP A 275 -12.30 11.24 -0.23
C TRP A 275 -12.43 10.00 0.67
N ASP A 276 -13.30 9.07 0.28
CA ASP A 276 -13.58 7.86 1.05
C ASP A 276 -12.40 6.87 1.03
N SER A 277 -11.41 7.09 0.16
CA SER A 277 -10.17 6.29 0.12
C SER A 277 -9.11 6.74 1.11
N LEU A 278 -9.26 7.95 1.68
CA LEU A 278 -8.35 8.46 2.70
C LEU A 278 -8.64 7.81 4.05
N SER A 279 -7.63 7.64 4.90
CA SER A 279 -7.87 7.21 6.28
C SER A 279 -8.68 8.27 7.03
N LEU A 280 -9.50 7.86 8.01
CA LEU A 280 -10.35 8.77 8.79
C LEU A 280 -9.54 9.90 9.45
N VAL A 281 -8.33 9.59 9.92
CA VAL A 281 -7.42 10.59 10.50
C VAL A 281 -7.03 11.65 9.47
N VAL A 282 -6.71 11.25 8.25
CA VAL A 282 -6.38 12.17 7.15
C VAL A 282 -7.62 12.98 6.76
N GLN A 283 -8.79 12.36 6.62
CA GLN A 283 -10.04 13.07 6.32
C GLN A 283 -10.34 14.16 7.37
N ASN A 284 -10.23 13.81 8.66
CA ASN A 284 -10.46 14.74 9.76
C ASN A 284 -9.48 15.91 9.74
N ARG A 285 -8.19 15.67 9.44
CA ARG A 285 -7.17 16.72 9.34
C ARG A 285 -7.40 17.62 8.12
N LEU A 286 -7.66 17.03 6.96
CA LEU A 286 -8.00 17.78 5.75
C LEU A 286 -9.24 18.64 5.96
N GLY A 287 -10.28 18.12 6.64
CA GLY A 287 -11.50 18.87 6.94
C GLY A 287 -11.28 20.15 7.77
N GLN A 288 -10.14 20.28 8.47
CA GLN A 288 -9.81 21.48 9.24
C GLN A 288 -9.41 22.66 8.34
N TRP A 289 -8.79 22.40 7.18
CA TRP A 289 -8.22 23.44 6.32
C TRP A 289 -8.67 23.39 4.85
N SER A 290 -9.30 22.30 4.40
CA SER A 290 -9.85 22.13 3.06
C SER A 290 -11.37 22.02 3.11
N LYS A 291 -12.04 23.16 3.29
CA LYS A 291 -13.51 23.23 3.36
C LYS A 291 -14.10 23.32 1.94
N PRO A 292 -14.87 22.32 1.47
CA PRO A 292 -15.45 22.36 0.14
C PRO A 292 -16.48 23.48 0.02
N HIS A 293 -16.49 24.16 -1.12
CA HIS A 293 -17.54 25.08 -1.54
C HIS A 293 -18.76 24.31 -2.05
N GLU A 294 -19.88 25.00 -2.25
CA GLU A 294 -21.09 24.41 -2.80
C GLU A 294 -20.81 23.81 -4.20
N GLY A 295 -21.17 22.53 -4.39
CA GLY A 295 -20.91 21.78 -5.63
C GLY A 295 -19.44 21.48 -5.90
N GLU A 296 -18.55 21.71 -4.94
CA GLU A 296 -17.14 21.30 -5.02
C GLU A 296 -16.99 19.82 -4.68
N MET A 297 -16.35 19.06 -5.58
CA MET A 297 -16.09 17.64 -5.42
C MET A 297 -14.60 17.41 -5.23
N PHE A 298 -14.26 16.59 -4.24
CA PHE A 298 -12.89 16.19 -3.97
C PHE A 298 -12.37 15.24 -5.06
N LEU A 299 -11.21 15.55 -5.63
CA LEU A 299 -10.58 14.75 -6.71
C LEU A 299 -9.36 13.98 -6.24
N GLY A 300 -8.65 14.46 -5.22
CA GLY A 300 -7.48 13.77 -4.68
C GLY A 300 -6.72 14.61 -3.66
N TYR A 301 -5.85 13.92 -2.91
CA TYR A 301 -4.90 14.53 -1.99
C TYR A 301 -3.51 13.95 -2.28
N ALA A 302 -2.52 14.82 -2.40
CA ALA A 302 -1.11 14.46 -2.52
C ALA A 302 -0.36 14.98 -1.28
N PRO A 303 0.03 14.09 -0.35
CA PRO A 303 0.72 14.49 0.89
C PRO A 303 2.13 14.99 0.60
N ASP A 304 2.56 16.02 1.32
CA ASP A 304 3.94 16.50 1.28
C ASP A 304 4.86 15.53 2.06
N ARG A 305 5.80 14.92 1.35
CA ARG A 305 6.77 13.95 1.87
C ARG A 305 8.01 14.59 2.49
N ASP A 306 8.04 15.92 2.60
CA ASP A 306 8.91 16.57 3.59
C ASP A 306 8.45 16.33 5.04
N LEU A 307 7.21 15.88 5.24
CA LEU A 307 6.67 15.48 6.54
C LEU A 307 6.60 13.95 6.67
N ALA A 308 6.55 13.48 7.92
CA ALA A 308 6.38 12.05 8.20
C ALA A 308 4.96 11.58 7.82
N ARG A 309 4.78 10.30 7.47
CA ARG A 309 3.45 9.72 7.14
C ARG A 309 2.43 9.88 8.27
N THR A 310 2.88 9.91 9.53
CA THR A 310 2.02 10.17 10.68
C THR A 310 1.43 11.58 10.69
N GLU A 311 1.97 12.50 9.89
CA GLU A 311 1.49 13.86 9.66
C GLU A 311 0.67 13.98 8.36
N ASP A 312 0.34 12.88 7.67
CA ASP A 312 -0.54 12.92 6.50
C ASP A 312 -1.86 13.64 6.84
N GLY A 313 -2.31 14.51 5.95
CA GLY A 313 -3.43 15.44 6.14
C GLY A 313 -3.06 16.78 6.77
N MET A 314 -1.83 16.98 7.27
CA MET A 314 -1.40 18.27 7.86
C MET A 314 -0.79 19.23 6.83
N ALA A 315 -0.21 18.71 5.74
CA ALA A 315 0.33 19.50 4.64
C ALA A 315 0.22 18.73 3.32
N GLY A 316 0.27 19.45 2.20
CA GLY A 316 0.23 18.88 0.86
C GLY A 316 -0.72 19.62 -0.06
N LEU A 317 -1.16 18.91 -1.10
CA LEU A 317 -2.06 19.42 -2.12
C LEU A 317 -3.42 18.73 -2.04
N VAL A 318 -4.50 19.50 -1.93
CA VAL A 318 -5.85 19.02 -2.19
C VAL A 318 -6.29 19.49 -3.57
N LEU A 319 -6.82 18.57 -4.36
CA LEU A 319 -7.39 18.85 -5.67
C LEU A 319 -8.90 18.65 -5.62
N THR A 320 -9.63 19.61 -6.13
CA THR A 320 -11.08 19.53 -6.33
C THR A 320 -11.42 19.83 -7.79
N ASN A 321 -12.67 19.67 -8.17
CA ASN A 321 -13.16 20.05 -9.50
C ASN A 321 -13.21 21.57 -9.73
N LYS A 322 -12.87 22.40 -8.72
CA LYS A 322 -12.92 23.87 -8.83
C LYS A 322 -11.57 24.54 -8.55
N ARG A 323 -10.74 23.96 -7.69
CA ARG A 323 -9.48 24.55 -7.25
C ARG A 323 -8.48 23.53 -6.72
N MET A 324 -7.23 23.96 -6.69
CA MET A 324 -6.14 23.29 -6.03
C MET A 324 -5.77 24.10 -4.79
N LEU A 325 -5.70 23.44 -3.65
CA LEU A 325 -5.28 24.02 -2.38
C LEU A 325 -3.91 23.47 -2.01
N HIS A 326 -2.93 24.35 -1.82
CA HIS A 326 -1.64 24.03 -1.24
C HIS A 326 -1.61 24.50 0.21
N HIS A 327 -1.42 23.55 1.13
CA HIS A 327 -1.30 23.85 2.55
C HIS A 327 0.02 23.35 3.11
N SER A 328 0.68 24.22 3.88
CA SER A 328 1.89 23.95 4.65
C SER A 328 1.79 24.65 6.00
N ARG A 329 2.74 24.40 6.91
CA ARG A 329 2.74 24.99 8.26
C ARG A 329 2.66 26.52 8.28
N LEU A 330 3.20 27.19 7.26
CA LEU A 330 3.31 28.66 7.22
C LEU A 330 2.47 29.30 6.11
N ARG A 331 1.92 28.51 5.19
CA ARG A 331 1.30 29.03 3.97
C ARG A 331 0.07 28.23 3.60
N HIS A 332 -0.94 28.93 3.15
CA HIS A 332 -2.13 28.38 2.53
C HIS A 332 -2.39 29.14 1.24
N HIS A 333 -2.36 28.44 0.11
CA HIS A 333 -2.56 29.02 -1.21
C HIS A 333 -3.67 28.26 -1.93
N GLU A 334 -4.47 28.99 -2.68
CA GLU A 334 -5.54 28.43 -3.50
C GLU A 334 -5.41 28.97 -4.91
N VAL A 335 -5.66 28.09 -5.89
CA VAL A 335 -5.71 28.43 -7.32
C VAL A 335 -6.92 27.74 -7.93
N THR A 336 -7.70 28.47 -8.72
CA THR A 336 -8.84 27.88 -9.43
C THR A 336 -8.38 27.03 -10.61
N CYS A 337 -9.25 26.18 -11.14
CA CYS A 337 -8.93 25.38 -12.33
C CYS A 337 -8.65 26.22 -13.59
N ASP A 338 -9.12 27.48 -13.61
CA ASP A 338 -8.96 28.40 -14.74
C ASP A 338 -7.62 29.15 -14.73
N ASP A 339 -6.97 29.30 -13.57
CA ASP A 339 -5.67 29.95 -13.48
C ASP A 339 -4.58 29.02 -14.07
N PRO A 340 -3.70 29.53 -14.93
CA PRO A 340 -2.61 28.73 -15.48
C PRO A 340 -1.60 28.35 -14.38
N LEU A 341 -1.23 27.08 -14.39
CA LEU A 341 -0.24 26.47 -13.50
C LEU A 341 0.98 26.04 -14.31
N GLU A 342 2.16 26.42 -13.84
CA GLU A 342 3.43 25.84 -14.29
C GLU A 342 3.91 24.85 -13.25
N ILE A 343 4.23 23.63 -13.67
CA ILE A 343 4.74 22.58 -12.80
C ILE A 343 6.09 22.11 -13.33
N LYS A 344 7.15 22.36 -12.55
CA LYS A 344 8.50 21.83 -12.80
C LYS A 344 8.71 20.60 -11.95
N LEU A 345 9.02 19.48 -12.60
CA LEU A 345 9.25 18.20 -11.93
C LEU A 345 10.74 17.87 -11.92
N THR A 346 11.33 17.77 -10.73
CA THR A 346 12.68 17.24 -10.56
C THR A 346 12.58 15.90 -9.83
N THR A 347 13.01 14.83 -10.50
CA THR A 347 13.03 13.51 -9.89
C THR A 347 14.41 13.23 -9.34
N ALA A 348 14.48 12.95 -8.05
CA ALA A 348 15.68 12.48 -7.41
C ALA A 348 15.30 11.34 -6.48
N ASP A 349 16.02 10.23 -6.56
CA ASP A 349 16.04 9.29 -5.45
C ASP A 349 14.72 8.56 -5.13
N GLY A 350 13.84 8.41 -6.12
CA GLY A 350 12.49 7.85 -5.96
C GLY A 350 11.48 8.83 -5.35
N THR A 351 11.93 10.05 -5.08
CA THR A 351 11.09 11.19 -4.67
C THR A 351 11.00 12.22 -5.79
N HIS A 352 9.89 12.93 -5.83
CA HIS A 352 9.59 13.93 -6.83
C HIS A 352 9.52 15.29 -6.14
N LEU A 353 10.51 16.14 -6.37
CA LEU A 353 10.42 17.54 -5.98
C LEU A 353 9.60 18.26 -7.05
N ILE A 354 8.47 18.82 -6.65
CA ILE A 354 7.57 19.53 -7.54
C ILE A 354 7.57 20.99 -7.15
N ASN A 355 7.94 21.85 -8.11
CA ASN A 355 7.76 23.29 -7.98
C ASN A 355 6.52 23.68 -8.77
N ILE A 356 5.50 24.15 -8.07
CA ILE A 356 4.25 24.63 -8.64
C ILE A 356 4.27 26.15 -8.58
N SER A 357 3.93 26.80 -9.68
CA SER A 357 3.78 28.25 -9.74
C SER A 357 2.52 28.65 -10.50
N SER A 358 1.93 29.74 -10.04
CA SER A 358 0.87 30.51 -10.71
C SER A 358 1.32 31.97 -10.79
N ALA A 359 0.49 32.83 -11.38
CA ALA A 359 0.74 34.28 -11.38
C ALA A 359 0.85 34.89 -9.96
N LYS A 360 0.26 34.27 -8.94
CA LYS A 360 0.12 34.84 -7.59
C LYS A 360 1.02 34.18 -6.53
N TRP A 361 1.48 32.95 -6.77
CA TRP A 361 2.28 32.22 -5.78
C TRP A 361 3.11 31.12 -6.41
N SER A 362 4.12 30.66 -5.66
CA SER A 362 4.86 29.45 -5.96
C SER A 362 5.15 28.68 -4.68
N ALA A 363 5.14 27.35 -4.76
CA ALA A 363 5.64 26.48 -3.70
C ALA A 363 6.39 25.28 -4.28
N ALA A 364 7.27 24.74 -3.45
CA ALA A 364 7.93 23.47 -3.66
C ALA A 364 7.37 22.47 -2.66
N LEU A 365 7.16 21.22 -3.09
CA LEU A 365 6.76 20.11 -2.22
C LEU A 365 7.37 18.81 -2.70
N LYS A 366 7.60 17.86 -1.80
CA LYS A 366 8.09 16.53 -2.17
C LYS A 366 6.93 15.56 -2.25
N LEU A 367 6.82 14.81 -3.33
CA LEU A 367 5.87 13.71 -3.48
C LEU A 367 6.60 12.38 -3.63
N ASP A 368 5.96 11.31 -3.17
CA ASP A 368 6.30 9.96 -3.62
C ASP A 368 5.62 9.66 -4.96
N GLY A 369 5.91 8.49 -5.56
CA GLY A 369 5.31 8.10 -6.83
C GLY A 369 3.77 8.03 -6.80
N GLU A 370 3.19 7.62 -5.67
CA GLU A 370 1.73 7.55 -5.50
C GLU A 370 1.12 8.96 -5.46
N GLY A 371 1.71 9.88 -4.70
CA GLY A 371 1.32 11.28 -4.62
C GLY A 371 1.40 11.98 -5.98
N LEU A 372 2.45 11.72 -6.77
CA LEU A 372 2.56 12.26 -8.13
C LEU A 372 1.46 11.74 -9.06
N VAL A 373 1.12 10.43 -8.98
CA VAL A 373 0.01 9.85 -9.75
C VAL A 373 -1.32 10.48 -9.34
N MET A 374 -1.56 10.68 -8.04
CA MET A 374 -2.76 11.34 -7.54
C MET A 374 -2.86 12.79 -8.00
N LEU A 375 -1.75 13.55 -7.94
CA LEU A 375 -1.66 14.92 -8.44
C LEU A 375 -2.04 14.97 -9.93
N ARG A 376 -1.37 14.17 -10.77
CA ARG A 376 -1.65 14.13 -12.21
C ARG A 376 -3.11 13.78 -12.51
N ARG A 377 -3.64 12.73 -11.87
CA ARG A 377 -5.04 12.31 -12.04
C ARG A 377 -6.02 13.39 -11.61
N GLY A 378 -5.75 14.05 -10.48
CA GLY A 378 -6.56 15.15 -9.96
C GLY A 378 -6.59 16.34 -10.92
N LEU A 379 -5.42 16.75 -11.42
CA LEU A 379 -5.28 17.85 -12.38
C LEU A 379 -6.02 17.54 -13.69
N THR A 380 -5.89 16.33 -14.23
CA THR A 380 -6.62 15.91 -15.44
C THR A 380 -8.13 15.87 -15.20
N LYS A 381 -8.60 15.27 -14.11
CA LYS A 381 -10.04 15.18 -13.79
C LYS A 381 -10.67 16.55 -13.54
N GLY A 382 -9.94 17.47 -12.92
CA GLY A 382 -10.39 18.83 -12.65
C GLY A 382 -10.18 19.78 -13.82
N MET A 383 -9.67 19.29 -14.96
CA MET A 383 -9.40 20.07 -16.17
C MET A 383 -8.52 21.32 -15.91
N PHE A 384 -7.54 21.21 -15.02
CA PHE A 384 -6.64 22.31 -14.72
C PHE A 384 -5.78 22.68 -15.94
N ARG A 385 -5.54 23.97 -16.12
CA ARG A 385 -4.63 24.49 -17.16
C ARG A 385 -3.18 24.36 -16.69
N VAL A 386 -2.54 23.23 -17.00
CA VAL A 386 -1.20 22.90 -16.51
C VAL A 386 -0.19 22.83 -17.64
N LEU A 387 0.92 23.54 -17.49
CA LEU A 387 2.14 23.40 -18.29
C LEU A 387 3.18 22.62 -17.48
N TRP A 388 3.59 21.46 -18.01
CA TRP A 388 4.63 20.62 -17.38
C TRP A 388 5.99 20.92 -18.00
N HIS A 389 6.99 21.06 -17.13
CA HIS A 389 8.39 21.30 -17.46
C HIS A 389 9.31 20.23 -16.87
#